data_AF-A0ABD6HDH2-F1
#
_entry.id   AF-A0ABD6HDH2-F1
#
_cell.length_a   1.000
_cell.length_b   1.000
_cell.length_c   1.000
_cell.angle_alpha   90.00
_cell.angle_beta   90.00
_cell.angle_gamma   90.00
#
_symmetry.space_group_name_H-M   'P 1'
#
loop_
_entity.id
_entity.type
_entity.pdbx_description
1 polymer ?
#
loop_
_entity_poly.entity_id
_entity_poly.type
_entity_poly.pdbx_seq_one_letter_code
_entity_poly.pdbx_strand_id
1 'polypeptide(L)'
;MADSDTGPRQRCNLSCRKTDIMGKKHLTPEIANELDKVELTHNGFVISRIGFSLELYFLGGERVETRLALCQMLREYHALFADKISHYLKVDANRLTKADGEAYIDYYEEQARSLPPDEAMDTMVFGYPAKIIVDEPAPISIAFTAIGPDPLMTLGRSNICAYFPASFIAEHGYGVLLDIAMRWSSAVDILHGSAGYSVLFEHGSYSGSHALTVLPALKRFPGLDFSDPGKFIVYSEESDGISIKSINWLTVLGDKVATSLGDKTVLREKLGSSCPVHDFDGGIVVQAGDEPQLGDNNRGIVLDDYRRVAKALKSVRFEDYELGMIVLPEPYNSVEETLSWVRRFD
;
A
#
# COMPACT_ATOMS: atom_id res chain seq x y z
N MET A 1 -24.68 44.32 11.78
CA MET A 1 -23.28 44.66 11.42
C MET A 1 -22.42 43.62 12.11
N ALA A 2 -22.30 42.37 11.66
CA ALA A 2 -22.01 41.86 10.33
C ALA A 2 -20.74 42.50 9.76
N ASP A 3 -19.59 41.92 10.13
CA ASP A 3 -18.46 41.77 9.23
C ASP A 3 -17.98 40.32 9.33
N SER A 4 -18.10 39.64 8.20
CA SER A 4 -17.77 38.25 7.97
C SER A 4 -16.44 38.18 7.24
N ASP A 5 -15.39 37.72 7.93
CA ASP A 5 -14.09 37.48 7.31
C ASP A 5 -14.08 36.08 6.69
N THR A 6 -14.17 36.04 5.36
CA THR A 6 -14.16 34.82 4.56
C THR A 6 -12.72 34.39 4.29
N GLY A 7 -12.28 33.32 4.95
CA GLY A 7 -11.02 32.65 4.65
C GLY A 7 -10.95 32.11 3.21
N PRO A 8 -9.73 31.91 2.68
CA PRO A 8 -9.54 31.52 1.28
C PRO A 8 -10.03 30.08 1.04
N ARG A 9 -10.99 29.95 0.12
CA ARG A 9 -11.50 28.66 -0.37
C ARG A 9 -10.37 27.91 -1.09
N GLN A 10 -9.89 26.81 -0.50
CA GLN A 10 -9.08 25.78 -1.16
C GLN A 10 -9.83 25.22 -2.38
N ARG A 11 -9.22 25.32 -3.57
CA ARG A 11 -9.67 24.61 -4.77
C ARG A 11 -8.71 23.44 -5.03
N CYS A 12 -9.19 22.23 -4.77
CA CYS A 12 -8.59 21.03 -5.34
C CYS A 12 -8.89 21.04 -6.85
N ASN A 13 -7.93 21.47 -7.68
CA ASN A 13 -8.11 21.57 -9.13
C ASN A 13 -7.88 20.22 -9.82
N LEU A 14 -8.78 19.26 -9.60
CA LEU A 14 -8.99 18.16 -10.55
C LEU A 14 -9.87 18.71 -11.69
N SER A 15 -9.25 19.04 -12.83
CA SER A 15 -10.00 19.58 -13.98
C SER A 15 -11.02 18.56 -14.51
N CYS A 16 -12.16 19.04 -15.02
CA CYS A 16 -13.30 18.21 -15.49
C CYS A 16 -12.93 17.13 -16.52
N ARG A 17 -11.82 17.27 -17.26
CA ARG A 17 -11.36 16.24 -18.22
C ARG A 17 -10.62 15.07 -17.55
N LYS A 18 -9.90 15.31 -16.44
CA LYS A 18 -9.24 14.25 -15.67
C LYS A 18 -10.24 13.36 -14.93
N THR A 19 -11.41 13.88 -14.58
CA THR A 19 -12.48 13.15 -13.89
C THR A 19 -13.30 12.17 -14.73
N ASP A 20 -13.30 12.31 -16.06
CA ASP A 20 -13.98 11.34 -16.95
C ASP A 20 -13.12 10.11 -17.26
N ILE A 21 -11.82 10.22 -17.06
CA ILE A 21 -10.86 9.13 -17.26
C ILE A 21 -10.97 8.07 -16.16
N MET A 22 -11.24 8.48 -14.92
CA MET A 22 -11.26 7.62 -13.73
C MET A 22 -12.56 6.80 -13.56
N GLY A 23 -13.58 7.00 -14.40
CA GLY A 23 -14.85 6.26 -14.38
C GLY A 23 -14.95 5.11 -15.38
N LYS A 24 -13.88 4.84 -16.15
CA LYS A 24 -13.85 3.72 -17.12
C LYS A 24 -13.45 2.43 -16.42
N LYS A 25 -14.14 1.33 -16.75
CA LYS A 25 -13.92 0.00 -16.14
C LYS A 25 -12.52 -0.58 -16.38
N HIS A 26 -11.82 -0.15 -17.43
CA HIS A 26 -10.57 -0.73 -17.89
C HIS A 26 -9.46 0.33 -18.01
N LEU A 27 -8.27 0.02 -17.50
CA LEU A 27 -7.08 0.85 -17.52
C LEU A 27 -6.36 0.76 -18.88
N THR A 28 -6.85 1.48 -19.87
CA THR A 28 -6.17 1.59 -21.17
C THR A 28 -4.82 2.32 -21.03
N PRO A 29 -3.83 2.09 -21.91
CA PRO A 29 -2.54 2.79 -21.88
C PRO A 29 -2.64 4.32 -21.82
N GLU A 30 -3.61 4.93 -22.52
CA GLU A 30 -3.80 6.39 -22.49
C GLU A 30 -4.24 6.88 -21.12
N ILE A 31 -5.18 6.18 -20.49
CA ILE A 31 -5.68 6.47 -19.14
C ILE A 31 -4.57 6.29 -18.11
N ALA A 32 -3.81 5.20 -18.23
CA ALA A 32 -2.70 4.89 -17.34
C ALA A 32 -1.64 5.99 -17.35
N ASN A 33 -1.25 6.44 -18.54
CA ASN A 33 -0.32 7.56 -18.71
C ASN A 33 -0.85 8.88 -18.13
N GLU A 34 -2.16 9.12 -18.15
CA GLU A 34 -2.75 10.30 -17.52
C GLU A 34 -2.83 10.16 -16.00
N LEU A 35 -3.07 8.95 -15.48
CA LEU A 35 -3.10 8.66 -14.05
C LEU A 35 -1.72 8.84 -13.42
N ASP A 36 -0.65 8.40 -14.10
CA ASP A 36 0.74 8.59 -13.65
C ASP A 36 1.16 10.07 -13.51
N LYS A 37 0.42 10.97 -14.16
CA LYS A 37 0.61 12.44 -14.09
C LYS A 37 -0.27 13.10 -13.02
N VAL A 38 -1.08 12.34 -12.27
CA VAL A 38 -1.92 12.90 -11.22
C VAL A 38 -1.07 13.18 -9.99
N GLU A 39 -1.11 14.44 -9.56
CA GLU A 39 -0.41 14.96 -8.39
C GLU A 39 -1.43 15.52 -7.41
N LEU A 40 -1.31 15.12 -6.15
CA LEU A 40 -2.04 15.68 -5.03
C LEU A 40 -1.09 16.65 -4.33
N THR A 41 -1.34 17.94 -4.50
CA THR A 41 -0.41 19.01 -4.09
C THR A 41 -0.91 19.81 -2.90
N HIS A 42 0.01 20.25 -2.04
CA HIS A 42 -0.26 21.21 -0.97
C HIS A 42 0.83 22.29 -0.97
N ASN A 43 0.43 23.57 -0.97
CA ASN A 43 1.34 24.72 -0.97
C ASN A 43 2.45 24.66 -2.05
N GLY A 44 2.14 24.10 -3.22
CA GLY A 44 3.09 24.00 -4.34
C GLY A 44 4.00 22.77 -4.30
N PHE A 45 3.91 21.93 -3.28
CA PHE A 45 4.65 20.67 -3.17
C PHE A 45 3.76 19.49 -3.58
N VAL A 46 4.32 18.51 -4.28
CA VAL A 46 3.65 17.24 -4.54
C VAL A 46 3.71 16.39 -3.28
N ILE A 47 2.56 16.17 -2.66
CA ILE A 47 2.43 15.44 -1.41
C ILE A 47 2.15 13.96 -1.65
N SER A 48 1.42 13.66 -2.72
CA SER A 48 1.09 12.30 -3.10
C SER A 48 0.84 12.17 -4.60
N ARG A 49 1.04 10.98 -5.13
CA ARG A 49 0.69 10.58 -6.50
C ARG A 49 -0.35 9.46 -6.47
N ILE A 50 -0.90 9.09 -7.62
CA ILE A 50 -1.79 7.93 -7.73
C ILE A 50 -1.12 6.87 -8.59
N GLY A 51 -1.16 5.62 -8.12
CA GLY A 51 -0.70 4.46 -8.87
C GLY A 51 -1.17 3.19 -8.19
N PHE A 52 -0.37 2.14 -8.26
CA PHE A 52 -0.62 0.88 -7.58
C PHE A 52 0.36 0.65 -6.45
N SER A 53 -0.11 0.05 -5.35
CA SER A 53 0.75 -0.45 -4.29
C SER A 53 0.54 -1.95 -4.10
N LEU A 54 1.59 -2.62 -3.65
CA LEU A 54 1.55 -3.94 -3.00
C LEU A 54 2.13 -3.77 -1.61
N GLU A 55 1.35 -4.08 -0.60
CA GLU A 55 1.73 -3.95 0.82
C GLU A 55 1.52 -5.29 1.50
N LEU A 56 2.57 -5.86 2.08
CA LEU A 56 2.55 -7.15 2.76
C LEU A 56 3.07 -7.00 4.19
N TYR A 57 2.44 -7.73 5.10
CA TYR A 57 2.80 -7.82 6.52
C TYR A 57 3.10 -9.27 6.87
N PHE A 58 4.24 -9.51 7.53
CA PHE A 58 4.73 -10.86 7.79
C PHE A 58 5.52 -10.90 9.10
N LEU A 59 5.82 -12.10 9.58
CA LEU A 59 6.59 -12.34 10.79
C LEU A 59 8.01 -12.79 10.48
N GLY A 60 8.90 -12.59 11.44
CA GLY A 60 10.23 -13.17 11.43
C GLY A 60 11.26 -12.41 10.62
N GLY A 61 11.12 -11.08 10.52
CA GLY A 61 12.07 -10.24 9.78
C GLY A 61 13.46 -10.18 10.41
N GLU A 62 13.62 -10.61 11.65
CA GLU A 62 14.93 -10.80 12.30
C GLU A 62 15.74 -11.95 11.70
N ARG A 63 15.08 -12.90 11.03
CA ARG A 63 15.73 -14.09 10.50
C ARG A 63 16.46 -13.77 9.20
N VAL A 64 17.70 -14.26 9.10
CA VAL A 64 18.55 -14.08 7.91
C VAL A 64 17.85 -14.59 6.64
N GLU A 65 17.13 -15.72 6.73
CA GLU A 65 16.42 -16.30 5.59
C GLU A 65 15.30 -15.40 5.09
N THR A 66 14.59 -14.74 6.02
CA THR A 66 13.52 -13.77 5.68
C THR A 66 14.11 -12.49 5.09
N ARG A 67 15.21 -11.97 5.64
CA ARG A 67 15.91 -10.80 5.07
C ARG A 67 16.43 -11.08 3.64
N LEU A 68 16.95 -12.29 3.40
CA LEU A 68 17.39 -12.70 2.06
C LEU A 68 16.21 -12.87 1.09
N ALA A 69 15.05 -13.36 1.56
CA ALA A 69 13.84 -13.38 0.75
C ALA A 69 13.41 -11.96 0.32
N LEU A 70 13.49 -10.97 1.22
CA LEU A 70 13.22 -9.57 0.90
C LEU A 70 14.23 -9.00 -0.10
N CYS A 71 15.51 -9.35 0.00
CA CYS A 71 16.52 -8.98 -1.00
C CYS A 71 16.21 -9.59 -2.38
N GLN A 72 15.69 -10.81 -2.42
CA GLN A 72 15.23 -11.44 -3.67
C GLN A 72 14.02 -10.71 -4.26
N MET A 73 13.05 -10.29 -3.45
CA MET A 73 11.93 -9.44 -3.90
C MET A 73 12.44 -8.10 -4.47
N LEU A 74 13.44 -7.51 -3.81
CA LEU A 74 14.08 -6.28 -4.29
C LEU A 74 14.81 -6.49 -5.62
N ARG A 75 15.45 -7.64 -5.83
CA ARG A 75 16.09 -8.01 -7.09
C ARG A 75 15.07 -8.18 -8.22
N GLU A 76 13.93 -8.80 -7.93
CA GLU A 76 12.82 -8.88 -8.89
C GLU A 76 12.27 -7.49 -9.23
N TYR A 77 12.06 -6.64 -8.22
CA TYR A 77 11.61 -5.27 -8.44
C TYR A 77 12.62 -4.45 -9.27
N HIS A 78 13.91 -4.62 -9.01
CA HIS A 78 14.97 -4.05 -9.85
C HIS A 78 14.84 -4.49 -11.30
N ALA A 79 14.63 -5.78 -11.56
CA ALA A 79 14.51 -6.30 -12.92
C ALA A 79 13.35 -5.67 -13.70
N LEU A 80 12.27 -5.27 -13.01
CA LEU A 80 11.13 -4.56 -13.63
C LEU A 80 11.45 -3.10 -13.98
N PHE A 81 12.41 -2.48 -13.28
CA PHE A 81 12.64 -1.03 -13.31
C PHE A 81 14.12 -0.63 -13.38
N ALA A 82 14.99 -1.49 -13.90
CA ALA A 82 16.45 -1.37 -13.78
C ALA A 82 16.99 -0.02 -14.30
N ASP A 83 16.41 0.50 -15.39
CA ASP A 83 16.78 1.79 -15.97
C ASP A 83 16.27 2.99 -15.16
N LYS A 84 15.22 2.79 -14.36
CA LYS A 84 14.50 3.82 -13.59
C LYS A 84 14.96 3.93 -12.14
N ILE A 85 15.43 2.84 -11.52
CA ILE A 85 16.02 2.90 -10.16
C ILE A 85 17.20 3.87 -10.13
N SER A 86 17.21 4.73 -9.11
CA SER A 86 18.10 5.88 -9.05
C SER A 86 18.85 6.01 -7.73
N HIS A 87 18.20 5.73 -6.61
CA HIS A 87 18.72 5.97 -5.27
C HIS A 87 18.24 4.91 -4.30
N TYR A 88 18.98 4.72 -3.22
CA TYR A 88 18.61 3.85 -2.11
C TYR A 88 19.12 4.43 -0.78
N LEU A 89 18.50 4.04 0.33
CA LEU A 89 18.94 4.42 1.67
C LEU A 89 19.74 3.29 2.30
N LYS A 90 21.03 3.51 2.59
CA LYS A 90 21.82 2.54 3.36
C LYS A 90 21.22 2.35 4.75
N VAL A 91 21.38 1.16 5.32
CA VAL A 91 20.96 0.86 6.71
C VAL A 91 21.60 1.91 7.64
N ASP A 92 20.79 2.46 8.55
CA ASP A 92 21.13 3.56 9.49
C ASP A 92 21.61 4.89 8.88
N ALA A 93 21.55 5.04 7.56
CA ALA A 93 21.87 6.31 6.92
C ALA A 93 20.67 7.26 6.96
N ASN A 94 20.95 8.56 6.97
CA ASN A 94 19.95 9.63 6.87
C ASN A 94 19.99 10.36 5.53
N ARG A 95 20.73 9.83 4.55
CA ARG A 95 20.89 10.39 3.21
C ARG A 95 20.90 9.31 2.16
N LEU A 96 20.19 9.57 1.07
CA LEU A 96 20.12 8.68 -0.08
C LEU A 96 21.47 8.59 -0.79
N THR A 97 21.79 7.36 -1.19
CA THR A 97 22.95 7.02 -2.02
C THR A 97 22.47 6.75 -3.44
N LYS A 98 23.20 7.23 -4.45
CA LYS A 98 22.90 6.93 -5.85
C LYS A 98 23.10 5.45 -6.13
N ALA A 99 22.14 4.81 -6.76
CA ALA A 99 22.24 3.43 -7.22
C ALA A 99 23.16 3.34 -8.45
N ASP A 100 24.01 2.31 -8.45
CA ASP A 100 24.86 1.92 -9.58
C ASP A 100 24.59 0.46 -9.93
N GLY A 101 23.77 0.25 -10.97
CA GLY A 101 23.28 -1.08 -11.36
C GLY A 101 22.68 -1.84 -10.16
N GLU A 102 23.09 -3.09 -10.00
CA GLU A 102 22.63 -3.99 -8.94
C GLU A 102 23.46 -3.91 -7.65
N ALA A 103 24.51 -3.06 -7.58
CA ALA A 103 25.45 -3.06 -6.45
C ALA A 103 24.79 -2.75 -5.09
N TYR A 104 23.67 -2.03 -5.09
CA TYR A 104 22.91 -1.76 -3.86
C TYR A 104 22.17 -3.01 -3.35
N ILE A 105 21.82 -3.95 -4.24
CA ILE A 105 21.19 -5.22 -3.87
C ILE A 105 22.23 -6.09 -3.16
N ASP A 106 23.44 -6.17 -3.71
CA ASP A 106 24.55 -6.90 -3.08
C ASP A 106 24.89 -6.33 -1.70
N TYR A 107 24.84 -5.00 -1.56
CA TYR A 107 24.95 -4.33 -0.25
C TYR A 107 23.86 -4.80 0.73
N TYR A 108 22.59 -4.80 0.32
CA TYR A 108 21.50 -5.25 1.21
C TYR A 108 21.60 -6.75 1.52
N GLU A 109 22.04 -7.59 0.58
CA GLU A 109 22.29 -9.02 0.84
C GLU A 109 23.43 -9.23 1.84
N GLU A 110 24.48 -8.40 1.81
CA GLU A 110 25.52 -8.41 2.83
C GLU A 110 24.95 -8.02 4.20
N GLN A 111 24.18 -6.92 4.27
CA GLN A 111 23.53 -6.49 5.51
C GLN A 111 22.58 -7.57 6.07
N ALA A 112 21.79 -8.21 5.20
CA ALA A 112 20.87 -9.29 5.58
C ALA A 112 21.58 -10.44 6.31
N ARG A 113 22.85 -10.72 5.96
CA ARG A 113 23.67 -11.79 6.56
C ARG A 113 24.44 -11.33 7.79
N SER A 114 24.82 -10.06 7.87
CA SER A 114 25.69 -9.54 8.92
C SER A 114 24.95 -8.96 10.11
N LEU A 115 23.75 -8.39 9.89
CA LEU A 115 22.99 -7.73 10.94
C LEU A 115 22.57 -8.73 12.03
N PRO A 116 22.76 -8.42 13.32
CA PRO A 116 22.22 -9.19 14.42
C PRO A 116 20.68 -9.36 14.33
N PRO A 117 20.10 -10.40 14.94
CA PRO A 117 18.65 -10.60 14.96
C PRO A 117 17.89 -9.47 15.70
N ASP A 118 18.49 -8.82 16.68
CA ASP A 118 17.89 -7.73 17.46
C ASP A 118 17.95 -6.37 16.75
N GLU A 119 18.59 -6.29 15.59
CA GLU A 119 18.70 -5.07 14.79
C GLU A 119 17.67 -5.09 13.64
N ALA A 120 16.96 -3.97 13.45
CA ALA A 120 16.06 -3.81 12.32
C ALA A 120 16.84 -3.72 11.01
N MET A 121 16.32 -4.32 9.94
CA MET A 121 16.82 -4.06 8.59
C MET A 121 15.78 -3.24 7.83
N ASP A 122 16.04 -1.94 7.71
CA ASP A 122 15.26 -1.02 6.89
C ASP A 122 15.88 -0.90 5.49
N THR A 123 15.01 -0.81 4.49
CA THR A 123 15.39 -0.62 3.09
C THR A 123 14.43 0.35 2.44
N MET A 124 14.97 1.27 1.65
CA MET A 124 14.18 2.18 0.81
C MET A 124 14.92 2.39 -0.50
N VAL A 125 14.24 2.16 -1.62
CA VAL A 125 14.81 2.26 -2.97
C VAL A 125 13.86 3.05 -3.85
N PHE A 126 14.40 4.03 -4.58
CA PHE A 126 13.63 5.05 -5.27
C PHE A 126 14.05 5.20 -6.74
N GLY A 127 13.05 5.33 -7.61
CA GLY A 127 13.21 5.66 -9.02
C GLY A 127 12.80 7.11 -9.33
N TYR A 128 13.64 8.07 -8.94
CA TYR A 128 13.34 9.48 -9.20
C TYR A 128 13.48 9.87 -10.68
N PRO A 129 12.63 10.78 -11.18
CA PRO A 129 12.74 11.34 -12.52
C PRO A 129 14.14 11.91 -12.79
N ALA A 130 14.67 11.66 -13.99
CA ALA A 130 16.02 12.06 -14.41
C ALA A 130 17.16 11.61 -13.48
N LYS A 131 16.89 10.69 -12.54
CA LYS A 131 17.83 10.25 -11.49
C LYS A 131 18.35 11.41 -10.63
N ILE A 132 17.49 12.38 -10.34
CA ILE A 132 17.76 13.51 -9.45
C ILE A 132 16.79 13.40 -8.27
N ILE A 133 17.31 13.48 -7.04
CA ILE A 133 16.46 13.49 -5.84
C ILE A 133 15.52 14.68 -5.93
N VAL A 134 14.24 14.36 -5.87
CA VAL A 134 13.15 15.32 -5.69
C VAL A 134 12.50 14.91 -4.37
N ASP A 135 12.30 15.84 -3.43
CA ASP A 135 11.64 15.58 -2.15
C ASP A 135 10.12 15.40 -2.37
N GLU A 136 9.76 14.51 -3.30
CA GLU A 136 8.41 14.22 -3.78
C GLU A 136 8.24 12.70 -3.94
N PRO A 137 7.02 12.17 -3.69
CA PRO A 137 6.71 10.76 -3.87
C PRO A 137 7.10 10.21 -5.24
N ALA A 138 7.93 9.15 -5.25
CA ALA A 138 8.28 8.42 -6.46
C ALA A 138 7.27 7.28 -6.75
N PRO A 139 6.69 7.21 -7.98
CA PRO A 139 5.76 6.13 -8.34
C PRO A 139 6.45 4.78 -8.58
N ILE A 140 7.79 4.79 -8.64
CA ILE A 140 8.65 3.60 -8.64
C ILE A 140 9.47 3.69 -7.37
N SER A 141 9.05 2.93 -6.38
CA SER A 141 9.63 2.92 -5.06
C SER A 141 9.32 1.60 -4.38
N ILE A 142 10.25 1.10 -3.57
CA ILE A 142 10.05 -0.08 -2.74
C ILE A 142 10.76 0.12 -1.41
N ALA A 143 10.08 -0.24 -0.33
CA ALA A 143 10.65 -0.21 1.01
C ALA A 143 10.20 -1.43 1.82
N PHE A 144 11.05 -1.86 2.74
CA PHE A 144 10.68 -2.84 3.75
C PHE A 144 11.35 -2.51 5.09
N THR A 145 10.69 -2.95 6.16
CA THR A 145 11.22 -2.99 7.52
C THR A 145 11.14 -4.43 8.00
N ALA A 146 12.31 -5.03 8.24
CA ALA A 146 12.43 -6.39 8.74
C ALA A 146 12.87 -6.37 10.21
N ILE A 147 11.96 -6.71 11.09
CA ILE A 147 12.13 -6.74 12.55
C ILE A 147 11.64 -8.07 13.13
N GLY A 148 12.10 -8.38 14.34
CA GLY A 148 11.54 -9.43 15.18
C GLY A 148 10.83 -8.88 16.41
N PRO A 149 10.29 -9.76 17.27
CA PRO A 149 9.67 -9.35 18.53
C PRO A 149 10.66 -8.63 19.45
N ASP A 150 10.24 -7.49 19.99
CA ASP A 150 10.99 -6.75 21.02
C ASP A 150 10.05 -6.24 22.13
N PRO A 151 10.56 -5.67 23.25
CA PRO A 151 9.72 -5.22 24.36
C PRO A 151 8.69 -4.13 24.03
N LEU A 152 8.89 -3.35 22.96
CA LEU A 152 7.96 -2.32 22.47
C LEU A 152 7.08 -2.85 21.33
N MET A 153 7.59 -3.77 20.50
CA MET A 153 6.89 -4.41 19.38
C MET A 153 6.84 -5.93 19.58
N THR A 154 6.00 -6.36 20.52
CA THR A 154 5.89 -7.77 20.95
C THR A 154 5.44 -8.75 19.86
N LEU A 155 4.67 -8.29 18.86
CA LEU A 155 4.23 -9.10 17.74
C LEU A 155 5.35 -9.27 16.69
N GLY A 156 6.35 -8.39 16.66
CA GLY A 156 7.49 -8.48 15.74
C GLY A 156 7.10 -8.45 14.26
N ARG A 157 6.12 -7.63 13.91
CA ARG A 157 5.58 -7.57 12.54
C ARG A 157 6.48 -6.75 11.63
N SER A 158 6.90 -7.39 10.54
CA SER A 158 7.63 -6.78 9.44
C SER A 158 6.69 -6.40 8.31
N ASN A 159 7.16 -5.54 7.41
CA ASN A 159 6.40 -5.16 6.22
C ASN A 159 7.29 -4.93 5.00
N ILE A 160 6.68 -5.05 3.82
CA ILE A 160 7.22 -4.57 2.55
C ILE A 160 6.11 -3.82 1.80
N CYS A 161 6.47 -2.70 1.18
CA CYS A 161 5.58 -1.90 0.35
C CYS A 161 6.29 -1.53 -0.96
N ALA A 162 5.69 -1.88 -2.08
CA ALA A 162 6.18 -1.58 -3.42
C ALA A 162 5.15 -0.80 -4.22
N TYR A 163 5.59 0.24 -4.92
CA TYR A 163 4.75 1.05 -5.81
C TYR A 163 5.00 0.74 -7.27
N PHE A 164 3.94 0.81 -8.06
CA PHE A 164 3.96 0.55 -9.49
C PHE A 164 3.21 1.67 -10.22
N PRO A 165 3.77 2.25 -11.29
CA PRO A 165 3.03 3.16 -12.16
C PRO A 165 1.82 2.46 -12.77
N ALA A 166 0.74 3.20 -12.98
CA ALA A 166 -0.42 2.68 -13.71
C ALA A 166 -0.03 2.26 -15.14
N SER A 167 0.88 2.97 -15.81
CA SER A 167 1.39 2.60 -17.13
C SER A 167 2.03 1.20 -17.16
N PHE A 168 2.79 0.85 -16.11
CA PHE A 168 3.37 -0.48 -15.98
C PHE A 168 2.29 -1.57 -15.93
N ILE A 169 1.25 -1.36 -15.13
CA ILE A 169 0.13 -2.30 -15.01
C ILE A 169 -0.68 -2.41 -16.31
N ALA A 170 -0.90 -1.29 -17.01
CA ALA A 170 -1.59 -1.29 -18.31
C ALA A 170 -0.80 -2.01 -19.41
N GLU A 171 0.54 -1.91 -19.39
CA GLU A 171 1.42 -2.56 -20.35
C GLU A 171 1.50 -4.08 -20.14
N HIS A 172 1.59 -4.52 -18.89
CA HIS A 172 1.81 -5.93 -18.53
C HIS A 172 0.51 -6.70 -18.26
N GLY A 173 -0.60 -5.99 -18.10
CA GLY A 173 -1.89 -6.53 -17.68
C GLY A 173 -1.97 -6.75 -16.16
N TYR A 174 -3.19 -6.77 -15.63
CA TYR A 174 -3.41 -6.80 -14.17
C TYR A 174 -2.84 -8.06 -13.48
N GLY A 175 -2.77 -9.18 -14.21
CA GLY A 175 -2.26 -10.46 -13.68
C GLY A 175 -0.82 -10.37 -13.14
N VAL A 176 -0.02 -9.41 -13.59
CA VAL A 176 1.35 -9.19 -13.08
C VAL A 176 1.34 -8.90 -11.57
N LEU A 177 0.36 -8.13 -11.08
CA LEU A 177 0.30 -7.75 -9.66
C LEU A 177 -0.16 -8.93 -8.80
N LEU A 178 -1.07 -9.77 -9.31
CA LEU A 178 -1.49 -11.00 -8.66
C LEU A 178 -0.33 -11.99 -8.55
N ASP A 179 0.42 -12.20 -9.64
CA ASP A 179 1.58 -13.09 -9.65
C ASP A 179 2.66 -12.63 -8.65
N ILE A 180 3.02 -11.34 -8.67
CA ILE A 180 3.98 -10.78 -7.70
C ILE A 180 3.46 -10.95 -6.27
N ALA A 181 2.20 -10.62 -6.00
CA ALA A 181 1.61 -10.73 -4.67
C ALA A 181 1.66 -12.17 -4.14
N MET A 182 1.29 -13.15 -4.96
CA MET A 182 1.33 -14.57 -4.57
C MET A 182 2.77 -15.05 -4.34
N ARG A 183 3.68 -14.79 -5.28
CA ARG A 183 5.08 -15.23 -5.17
C ARG A 183 5.79 -14.63 -3.97
N TRP A 184 5.61 -13.32 -3.73
CA TRP A 184 6.23 -12.66 -2.58
C TRP A 184 5.62 -13.12 -1.26
N SER A 185 4.30 -13.32 -1.21
CA SER A 185 3.64 -13.83 -0.02
C SER A 185 4.09 -15.25 0.34
N SER A 186 4.31 -16.12 -0.65
CA SER A 186 4.86 -17.47 -0.43
C SER A 186 6.30 -17.50 0.11
N ALA A 187 7.05 -16.41 -0.03
CA ALA A 187 8.46 -16.38 0.36
C ALA A 187 8.67 -15.99 1.84
N VAL A 188 7.61 -15.65 2.58
CA VAL A 188 7.68 -15.16 3.97
C VAL A 188 6.57 -15.78 4.84
N ASP A 189 6.69 -15.70 6.17
CA ASP A 189 5.59 -16.06 7.10
C ASP A 189 4.52 -14.96 7.06
N ILE A 190 3.76 -14.92 5.96
CA ILE A 190 2.78 -13.90 5.65
C ILE A 190 1.64 -13.91 6.69
N LEU A 191 1.28 -12.72 7.17
CA LEU A 191 0.05 -12.51 7.93
C LEU A 191 -1.06 -12.09 6.98
N HIS A 192 -0.86 -10.97 6.30
CA HIS A 192 -1.82 -10.43 5.34
C HIS A 192 -1.19 -9.36 4.47
N GLY A 193 -1.95 -8.84 3.51
CA GLY A 193 -1.51 -7.76 2.66
C GLY A 193 -2.62 -7.29 1.74
N SER A 194 -2.33 -6.27 0.94
CA SER A 194 -3.25 -5.77 -0.07
C SER A 194 -2.52 -5.23 -1.28
N ALA A 195 -3.16 -5.31 -2.45
CA ALA A 195 -2.64 -4.72 -3.67
C ALA A 195 -3.75 -4.11 -4.52
N GLY A 196 -3.46 -3.00 -5.20
CA GLY A 196 -4.43 -2.30 -6.03
C GLY A 196 -4.12 -0.80 -6.11
N TYR A 197 -5.12 0.00 -6.50
CA TYR A 197 -4.95 1.45 -6.56
C TYR A 197 -4.66 2.02 -5.18
N SER A 198 -3.77 3.01 -5.12
CA SER A 198 -3.34 3.63 -3.87
C SER A 198 -2.91 5.07 -4.09
N VAL A 199 -3.01 5.88 -3.03
CA VAL A 199 -2.26 7.12 -2.93
C VAL A 199 -0.82 6.80 -2.52
N LEU A 200 0.14 7.30 -3.27
CA LEU A 200 1.56 7.00 -3.10
C LEU A 200 2.21 8.13 -2.32
N PHE A 201 2.89 7.80 -1.23
CA PHE A 201 3.65 8.74 -0.42
C PHE A 201 5.14 8.49 -0.59
N GLU A 202 5.98 9.42 -0.15
CA GLU A 202 7.41 9.14 -0.08
C GLU A 202 7.66 8.14 1.06
N HIS A 203 8.34 7.02 0.80
CA HIS A 203 8.70 6.08 1.87
C HIS A 203 9.56 6.77 2.94
N GLY A 204 9.33 6.42 4.20
CA GLY A 204 9.98 7.08 5.34
C GLY A 204 9.35 8.41 5.77
N SER A 205 8.40 8.95 4.99
CA SER A 205 7.59 10.10 5.40
C SER A 205 6.32 9.68 6.11
N TYR A 206 5.86 10.48 7.08
CA TYR A 206 4.60 10.21 7.79
C TYR A 206 3.38 10.66 6.97
N SER A 207 2.72 9.71 6.32
CA SER A 207 1.55 9.93 5.46
C SER A 207 0.36 10.58 6.20
N GLY A 208 0.19 10.29 7.49
CA GLY A 208 -0.89 10.87 8.30
C GLY A 208 -0.86 12.40 8.36
N SER A 209 0.33 13.03 8.35
CA SER A 209 0.47 14.50 8.35
C SER A 209 -0.01 15.17 7.06
N HIS A 210 -0.23 14.37 6.01
CA HIS A 210 -0.65 14.79 4.69
C HIS A 210 -2.10 14.43 4.37
N ALA A 211 -2.82 13.84 5.34
CA ALA A 211 -4.19 13.34 5.22
C ALA A 211 -5.14 14.33 4.56
N LEU A 212 -5.12 15.61 4.97
CA LEU A 212 -6.02 16.64 4.41
C LEU A 212 -5.87 16.84 2.90
N THR A 213 -4.68 16.55 2.34
CA THR A 213 -4.42 16.69 0.91
C THR A 213 -5.00 15.52 0.12
N VAL A 214 -4.94 14.30 0.67
CA VAL A 214 -5.38 13.08 -0.01
C VAL A 214 -6.83 12.68 0.30
N LEU A 215 -7.37 13.10 1.44
CA LEU A 215 -8.69 12.68 1.90
C LEU A 215 -9.83 12.97 0.92
N PRO A 216 -9.87 14.12 0.21
CA PRO A 216 -10.88 14.34 -0.82
C PRO A 216 -10.84 13.31 -1.94
N ALA A 217 -9.64 12.83 -2.32
CA ALA A 217 -9.48 11.77 -3.31
C ALA A 217 -9.95 10.42 -2.75
N LEU A 218 -9.55 10.05 -1.53
CA LEU A 218 -9.97 8.81 -0.87
C LEU A 218 -11.50 8.73 -0.68
N LYS A 219 -12.14 9.84 -0.29
CA LYS A 219 -13.61 9.89 -0.12
C LYS A 219 -14.35 9.80 -1.45
N ARG A 220 -13.78 10.33 -2.53
CA ARG A 220 -14.39 10.27 -3.86
C ARG A 220 -14.17 8.91 -4.52
N PHE A 221 -12.96 8.38 -4.47
CA PHE A 221 -12.55 7.16 -5.16
C PHE A 221 -12.27 6.07 -4.12
N PRO A 222 -13.28 5.31 -3.67
CA PRO A 222 -13.13 4.36 -2.57
C PRO A 222 -12.18 3.19 -2.91
N GLY A 223 -11.88 2.95 -4.18
CA GLY A 223 -10.87 1.99 -4.60
C GLY A 223 -9.43 2.38 -4.29
N LEU A 224 -9.16 3.65 -3.94
CA LEU A 224 -7.84 4.08 -3.48
C LEU A 224 -7.58 3.58 -2.05
N ASP A 225 -6.46 2.88 -1.88
CA ASP A 225 -5.91 2.59 -0.57
C ASP A 225 -5.12 3.78 0.01
N PHE A 226 -5.02 3.82 1.34
CA PHE A 226 -4.13 4.71 2.09
C PHE A 226 -3.00 3.83 2.66
N SER A 227 -1.85 3.85 1.99
CA SER A 227 -0.71 3.02 2.37
C SER A 227 0.18 3.74 3.38
N ASP A 228 0.23 3.21 4.60
CA ASP A 228 1.12 3.63 5.68
C ASP A 228 1.43 2.40 6.57
N PRO A 229 2.25 1.45 6.07
CA PRO A 229 2.47 0.16 6.72
C PRO A 229 3.07 0.28 8.11
N GLY A 230 4.01 1.21 8.29
CA GLY A 230 4.66 1.44 9.58
C GLY A 230 3.66 1.86 10.65
N LYS A 231 2.71 2.74 10.32
CA LYS A 231 1.70 3.20 11.29
C LYS A 231 0.65 2.17 11.60
N PHE A 232 0.23 1.39 10.60
CA PHE A 232 -0.68 0.28 10.86
C PHE A 232 -0.06 -0.73 11.85
N ILE A 233 1.22 -1.10 11.67
CA ILE A 233 1.93 -1.97 12.62
C ILE A 233 1.85 -1.36 14.04
N VAL A 234 2.28 -0.11 14.20
CA VAL A 234 2.28 0.53 15.54
C VAL A 234 0.87 0.57 16.16
N TYR A 235 -0.17 0.89 15.38
CA TYR A 235 -1.52 1.09 15.92
C TYR A 235 -2.30 -0.18 16.18
N SER A 236 -1.92 -1.29 15.56
CA SER A 236 -2.56 -2.58 15.81
C SER A 236 -1.69 -3.50 16.67
N GLU A 237 -0.71 -2.96 17.39
CA GLU A 237 0.23 -3.78 18.17
C GLU A 237 -0.43 -4.50 19.34
N GLU A 238 -1.38 -3.85 20.01
CA GLU A 238 -2.14 -4.43 21.13
C GLU A 238 -3.25 -5.41 20.65
N SER A 239 -3.30 -5.74 19.36
CA SER A 239 -4.27 -6.69 18.79
C SER A 239 -3.83 -8.14 18.94
N ASP A 240 -4.64 -9.07 18.45
CA ASP A 240 -4.30 -10.49 18.34
C ASP A 240 -3.22 -10.80 17.27
N GLY A 241 -2.77 -9.79 16.53
CA GLY A 241 -1.75 -9.89 15.50
C GLY A 241 -2.20 -10.59 14.21
N ILE A 242 -3.48 -10.99 14.11
CA ILE A 242 -4.04 -11.70 12.94
C ILE A 242 -5.14 -10.90 12.24
N SER A 243 -5.25 -9.60 12.55
CA SER A 243 -6.20 -8.69 11.92
C SER A 243 -5.59 -7.99 10.69
N ILE A 244 -6.40 -7.77 9.66
CA ILE A 244 -6.02 -7.07 8.41
C ILE A 244 -6.29 -5.57 8.49
N LYS A 245 -5.41 -4.74 7.91
CA LYS A 245 -5.60 -3.27 7.81
C LYS A 245 -6.91 -2.88 7.13
N SER A 246 -7.08 -3.34 5.90
CA SER A 246 -8.22 -3.05 5.03
C SER A 246 -8.23 -4.03 3.85
N ILE A 247 -9.16 -3.84 2.93
CA ILE A 247 -9.19 -4.56 1.65
C ILE A 247 -8.79 -3.64 0.49
N ASN A 248 -8.28 -4.23 -0.59
CA ASN A 248 -8.10 -3.59 -1.90
C ASN A 248 -8.48 -4.60 -3.00
N TRP A 249 -8.15 -4.32 -4.26
CA TRP A 249 -8.42 -5.20 -5.40
C TRP A 249 -7.95 -6.64 -5.13
N LEU A 250 -6.73 -6.79 -4.62
CA LEU A 250 -6.20 -8.03 -4.08
C LEU A 250 -6.06 -7.87 -2.57
N THR A 251 -6.51 -8.86 -1.82
CA THR A 251 -6.32 -8.95 -0.37
C THR A 251 -5.68 -10.29 -0.05
N VAL A 252 -4.44 -10.26 0.44
CA VAL A 252 -3.66 -11.44 0.81
C VAL A 252 -3.98 -11.81 2.25
N LEU A 253 -4.23 -13.10 2.49
CA LEU A 253 -4.48 -13.66 3.82
C LEU A 253 -3.56 -14.86 4.00
N GLY A 254 -2.62 -14.78 4.94
CA GLY A 254 -1.85 -15.92 5.37
C GLY A 254 -2.73 -16.96 6.06
N ASP A 255 -2.27 -18.22 6.13
CA ASP A 255 -3.10 -19.31 6.66
C ASP A 255 -3.61 -19.06 8.09
N LYS A 256 -2.84 -18.36 8.94
CA LYS A 256 -3.25 -17.94 10.29
C LYS A 256 -4.53 -17.08 10.24
N VAL A 257 -4.59 -16.11 9.32
CA VAL A 257 -5.73 -15.21 9.14
C VAL A 257 -6.86 -15.90 8.37
N ALA A 258 -6.53 -16.66 7.31
CA ALA A 258 -7.54 -17.35 6.52
C ALA A 258 -8.31 -18.40 7.32
N THR A 259 -7.65 -19.09 8.26
CA THR A 259 -8.27 -20.11 9.11
C THR A 259 -9.28 -19.50 10.10
N SER A 260 -9.08 -18.26 10.55
CA SER A 260 -10.03 -17.60 11.47
C SER A 260 -11.34 -17.20 10.79
N LEU A 261 -11.38 -17.16 9.46
CA LEU A 261 -12.61 -16.99 8.67
C LEU A 261 -13.45 -18.27 8.54
N GLY A 262 -12.92 -19.41 8.98
CA GLY A 262 -13.55 -20.73 8.89
C GLY A 262 -13.23 -21.46 7.59
N ASP A 263 -14.22 -22.17 7.04
CA ASP A 263 -14.01 -23.05 5.88
C ASP A 263 -13.76 -22.26 4.58
N LYS A 264 -12.63 -22.50 3.92
CA LYS A 264 -12.23 -21.85 2.66
C LYS A 264 -13.24 -22.11 1.52
N THR A 265 -13.96 -23.23 1.51
CA THR A 265 -15.03 -23.55 0.54
C THR A 265 -16.23 -22.62 0.75
N VAL A 266 -16.65 -22.46 2.01
CA VAL A 266 -17.75 -21.54 2.38
C VAL A 266 -17.37 -20.09 2.05
N LEU A 267 -16.10 -19.71 2.25
CA LEU A 267 -15.59 -18.41 1.84
C LEU A 267 -15.71 -18.22 0.31
N ARG A 268 -15.27 -19.20 -0.49
CA ARG A 268 -15.39 -19.17 -1.96
C ARG A 268 -16.85 -19.07 -2.42
N GLU A 269 -17.76 -19.81 -1.79
CA GLU A 269 -19.20 -19.74 -2.11
C GLU A 269 -19.79 -18.35 -1.82
N LYS A 270 -19.43 -17.73 -0.69
CA LYS A 270 -19.87 -16.36 -0.33
C LYS A 270 -19.36 -15.32 -1.34
N LEU A 271 -18.13 -15.47 -1.79
CA LEU A 271 -17.47 -14.57 -2.73
C LEU A 271 -17.99 -14.76 -4.17
N GLY A 272 -18.29 -15.99 -4.57
CA GLY A 272 -18.78 -16.30 -5.92
C GLY A 272 -17.71 -16.08 -7.00
N SER A 273 -18.09 -16.29 -8.26
CA SER A 273 -17.14 -16.31 -9.38
C SER A 273 -16.54 -14.93 -9.73
N SER A 274 -17.18 -13.83 -9.36
CA SER A 274 -16.64 -12.47 -9.59
C SER A 274 -15.54 -12.09 -8.60
N CYS A 275 -15.40 -12.84 -7.51
CA CYS A 275 -14.38 -12.60 -6.50
C CYS A 275 -13.53 -13.87 -6.29
N PRO A 276 -12.67 -14.25 -7.24
CA PRO A 276 -11.92 -15.49 -7.17
C PRO A 276 -10.97 -15.50 -5.97
N VAL A 277 -10.74 -16.70 -5.43
CA VAL A 277 -9.79 -16.96 -4.34
C VAL A 277 -8.67 -17.82 -4.90
N HIS A 278 -7.45 -17.30 -4.87
CA HIS A 278 -6.26 -17.94 -5.41
C HIS A 278 -5.42 -18.50 -4.27
N ASP A 279 -5.13 -19.80 -4.28
CA ASP A 279 -4.27 -20.43 -3.29
C ASP A 279 -2.78 -20.24 -3.63
N PHE A 280 -1.96 -20.04 -2.62
CA PHE A 280 -0.51 -20.07 -2.71
C PHE A 280 0.07 -20.79 -1.48
N ASP A 281 1.37 -21.11 -1.50
CA ASP A 281 2.00 -21.76 -0.34
C ASP A 281 2.04 -20.80 0.85
N GLY A 282 1.28 -21.10 1.90
CA GLY A 282 1.15 -20.27 3.10
C GLY A 282 -0.11 -19.38 3.17
N GLY A 283 -1.02 -19.44 2.19
CA GLY A 283 -2.26 -18.63 2.28
C GLY A 283 -3.15 -18.59 1.04
N ILE A 284 -3.96 -17.53 0.97
CA ILE A 284 -4.86 -17.23 -0.15
C ILE A 284 -4.83 -15.74 -0.52
N VAL A 285 -5.11 -15.44 -1.79
CA VAL A 285 -5.42 -14.09 -2.26
C VAL A 285 -6.88 -14.03 -2.65
N VAL A 286 -7.64 -13.14 -2.01
CA VAL A 286 -9.01 -12.81 -2.40
C VAL A 286 -8.97 -11.63 -3.36
N GLN A 287 -9.51 -11.82 -4.56
CA GLN A 287 -9.57 -10.80 -5.61
C GLN A 287 -10.99 -10.22 -5.68
N ALA A 288 -11.12 -8.89 -5.72
CA ALA A 288 -12.40 -8.16 -5.82
C ALA A 288 -12.66 -7.72 -7.26
N GLY A 289 -13.34 -8.56 -8.05
CA GLY A 289 -13.62 -8.29 -9.46
C GLY A 289 -12.45 -8.63 -10.39
N ASP A 290 -12.75 -8.74 -11.68
CA ASP A 290 -11.76 -9.16 -12.70
C ASP A 290 -10.63 -8.14 -12.90
N GLU A 291 -10.88 -6.86 -12.58
CA GLU A 291 -9.95 -5.75 -12.78
C GLU A 291 -9.99 -4.81 -11.56
N PRO A 292 -8.87 -4.13 -11.22
CA PRO A 292 -8.86 -3.11 -10.17
C PRO A 292 -9.76 -1.93 -10.54
N GLN A 293 -10.53 -1.42 -9.57
CA GLN A 293 -11.47 -0.32 -9.79
C GLN A 293 -11.25 0.82 -8.79
N LEU A 294 -11.41 2.07 -9.24
CA LEU A 294 -11.37 3.26 -8.38
C LEU A 294 -12.72 3.58 -7.72
N GLY A 295 -13.84 3.27 -8.39
CA GLY A 295 -15.17 3.77 -8.03
C GLY A 295 -15.29 5.27 -8.27
N ASP A 296 -16.44 5.88 -7.95
CA ASP A 296 -16.60 7.34 -7.84
C ASP A 296 -17.90 7.62 -7.06
N ASN A 297 -17.77 7.88 -5.76
CA ASN A 297 -18.89 8.18 -4.87
C ASN A 297 -19.68 9.42 -5.32
N ASN A 298 -19.01 10.42 -5.92
CA ASN A 298 -19.71 11.62 -6.41
C ASN A 298 -20.55 11.35 -7.66
N ARG A 299 -20.23 10.27 -8.40
CA ARG A 299 -20.98 9.83 -9.58
C ARG A 299 -21.88 8.62 -9.29
N GLY A 300 -21.93 8.14 -8.04
CA GLY A 300 -22.67 6.93 -7.67
C GLY A 300 -22.10 5.64 -8.27
N ILE A 301 -20.83 5.60 -8.66
CA ILE A 301 -20.16 4.39 -9.17
C ILE A 301 -19.68 3.58 -7.96
N VAL A 302 -20.46 2.57 -7.60
CA VAL A 302 -20.22 1.68 -6.45
C VAL A 302 -19.37 0.46 -6.86
N LEU A 303 -18.55 -0.03 -5.94
CA LEU A 303 -17.68 -1.20 -6.14
C LEU A 303 -18.29 -2.46 -5.49
N ASP A 304 -19.29 -3.07 -6.13
CA ASP A 304 -20.05 -4.18 -5.54
C ASP A 304 -19.18 -5.40 -5.17
N ASP A 305 -18.18 -5.75 -5.97
CA ASP A 305 -17.26 -6.83 -5.67
C ASP A 305 -16.40 -6.52 -4.44
N TYR A 306 -15.93 -5.27 -4.28
CA TYR A 306 -15.21 -4.84 -3.09
C TYR A 306 -16.10 -4.91 -1.84
N ARG A 307 -17.37 -4.50 -1.94
CA ARG A 307 -18.34 -4.62 -0.82
C ARG A 307 -18.58 -6.08 -0.44
N ARG A 308 -18.63 -6.98 -1.44
CA ARG A 308 -18.76 -8.42 -1.21
C ARG A 308 -17.55 -8.97 -0.46
N VAL A 309 -16.33 -8.63 -0.90
CA VAL A 309 -15.09 -9.00 -0.20
C VAL A 309 -15.07 -8.43 1.22
N ALA A 310 -15.38 -7.14 1.39
CA ALA A 310 -15.39 -6.48 2.70
C ALA A 310 -16.35 -7.17 3.67
N LYS A 311 -17.54 -7.54 3.20
CA LYS A 311 -18.52 -8.29 4.00
C LYS A 311 -18.00 -9.69 4.38
N ALA A 312 -17.33 -10.38 3.45
CA ALA A 312 -16.80 -11.72 3.69
C ALA A 312 -15.62 -11.73 4.68
N LEU A 313 -14.79 -10.68 4.65
CA LEU A 313 -13.58 -10.55 5.47
C LEU A 313 -13.79 -9.70 6.73
N LYS A 314 -15.02 -9.25 7.00
CA LYS A 314 -15.32 -8.29 8.08
C LYS A 314 -14.83 -8.73 9.46
N SER A 315 -14.88 -10.03 9.77
CA SER A 315 -14.50 -10.55 11.10
C SER A 315 -12.99 -10.54 11.37
N VAL A 316 -12.15 -10.34 10.35
CA VAL A 316 -10.69 -10.25 10.52
C VAL A 316 -10.17 -8.85 10.25
N ARG A 317 -11.04 -7.87 10.01
CA ARG A 317 -10.63 -6.47 9.81
C ARG A 317 -10.32 -5.81 11.15
N PHE A 318 -9.15 -5.17 11.23
CA PHE A 318 -8.78 -4.40 12.41
C PHE A 318 -9.64 -3.13 12.51
N GLU A 319 -10.31 -2.94 13.65
CA GLU A 319 -11.12 -1.75 13.94
C GLU A 319 -10.84 -1.14 15.32
N ASP A 320 -9.93 -1.70 16.11
CA ASP A 320 -9.62 -1.26 17.48
C ASP A 320 -8.54 -0.16 17.51
N TYR A 321 -8.67 0.84 16.62
CA TYR A 321 -7.75 1.97 16.54
C TYR A 321 -7.90 2.91 17.74
N GLU A 322 -6.85 3.06 18.54
CA GLU A 322 -6.77 4.10 19.58
C GLU A 322 -6.32 5.46 19.02
N LEU A 323 -5.54 5.44 17.94
CA LEU A 323 -5.06 6.60 17.19
C LEU A 323 -5.41 6.46 15.72
N GLY A 324 -5.76 7.57 15.07
CA GLY A 324 -6.11 7.56 13.65
C GLY A 324 -4.88 7.50 12.73
N MET A 325 -4.90 6.59 11.75
CA MET A 325 -3.95 6.60 10.63
C MET A 325 -4.11 7.86 9.76
N ILE A 326 -5.35 8.31 9.59
CA ILE A 326 -5.68 9.54 8.88
C ILE A 326 -5.74 10.68 9.92
N VAL A 327 -4.65 11.43 10.08
CA VAL A 327 -4.56 12.49 11.09
C VAL A 327 -5.18 13.79 10.61
N LEU A 328 -6.18 14.25 11.33
CA LEU A 328 -6.89 15.50 11.08
C LEU A 328 -6.56 16.53 12.17
N PRO A 329 -6.60 17.84 11.83
CA PRO A 329 -6.49 18.88 12.85
C PRO A 329 -7.75 18.92 13.71
N GLU A 330 -7.61 19.45 14.92
CA GLU A 330 -8.77 19.79 15.76
C GLU A 330 -9.73 20.74 15.03
N PRO A 331 -11.07 20.57 15.16
CA PRO A 331 -11.77 19.65 16.07
C PRO A 331 -12.16 18.30 15.43
N TYR A 332 -11.54 17.90 14.31
CA TYR A 332 -11.94 16.67 13.61
C TYR A 332 -11.37 15.41 14.29
N ASN A 333 -12.15 14.33 14.30
CA ASN A 333 -11.75 13.08 14.93
C ASN A 333 -11.00 12.15 13.95
N SER A 334 -9.69 11.99 14.18
CA SER A 334 -8.81 11.15 13.34
C SER A 334 -9.15 9.66 13.40
N VAL A 335 -9.59 9.16 14.56
CA VAL A 335 -10.00 7.74 14.73
C VAL A 335 -11.29 7.50 13.95
N GLU A 336 -12.27 8.39 14.06
CA GLU A 336 -13.52 8.28 13.32
C GLU A 336 -13.29 8.31 11.80
N GLU A 337 -12.42 9.19 11.30
CA GLU A 337 -12.08 9.24 9.88
C GLU A 337 -11.36 7.97 9.42
N THR A 338 -10.43 7.45 10.23
CA THR A 338 -9.76 6.17 9.94
C THR A 338 -10.77 5.02 9.88
N LEU A 339 -11.70 4.97 10.84
CA LEU A 339 -12.78 3.98 10.86
C LEU A 339 -13.73 4.12 9.66
N SER A 340 -14.04 5.34 9.24
CA SER A 340 -14.83 5.60 8.04
C SER A 340 -14.14 5.06 6.79
N TRP A 341 -12.82 5.25 6.69
CA TRP A 341 -12.04 4.78 5.55
C TRP A 341 -11.87 3.25 5.54
N VAL A 342 -11.59 2.59 6.66
CA VAL A 342 -11.49 1.11 6.69
C VAL A 342 -12.86 0.44 6.42
N ARG A 343 -13.96 1.11 6.78
CA ARG A 343 -15.35 0.65 6.54
C ARG A 343 -15.96 1.17 5.23
N ARG A 344 -15.18 1.77 4.32
CA ARG A 344 -15.69 2.44 3.10
C ARG A 344 -16.50 1.54 2.14
N PHE A 345 -16.46 0.23 2.35
CA PHE A 345 -17.18 -0.77 1.56
C PHE A 345 -18.32 -1.47 2.32
N ASP A 346 -18.62 -1.07 3.56
CA ASP A 346 -19.68 -1.67 4.38
C ASP A 346 -21.10 -1.43 3.84
#